data_AF-A0A6B2T3D5-F1
#
_entry.id   AF-A0A6B2T3D5-F1
#
_cell.length_a   1.000
_cell.length_b   1.000
_cell.length_c   1.000
_cell.angle_alpha   90.00
_cell.angle_beta   90.00
_cell.angle_gamma   90.00
#
_symmetry.space_group_name_H-M   'P 1'
#
loop_
_entity.id
_entity.type
_entity.pdbx_description
1 polymer ?
#
loop_
_entity_poly.entity_id
_entity_poly.type
_entity_poly.pdbx_seq_one_letter_code
_entity_poly.pdbx_strand_id
1 'polypeptide(L)'
;MNGIWGLVGAGITVIGVIVTGFFTYRGTRTAAAIQAAPAARAGEFAVLQATVERVDKENGELRQRQSRTDALLRAFSRSADRWRRQMERAGIEPEPADPLVEEYNRTGV
;
A
#
# COMPACT_ATOMS: atom_id res chain seq x y z
N MET A 1 65.16 -42.48 7.79
CA MET A 1 64.22 -41.48 8.34
C MET A 1 63.66 -40.56 7.25
N ASN A 2 63.22 -41.10 6.09
CA ASN A 2 62.95 -40.27 4.90
C ASN A 2 61.47 -40.29 4.44
N GLY A 3 60.62 -41.17 4.99
CA GLY A 3 59.20 -41.27 4.62
C GLY A 3 58.26 -40.35 5.41
N ILE A 4 58.63 -39.98 6.64
CA ILE A 4 57.78 -39.19 7.54
C ILE A 4 57.64 -37.74 7.06
N TRP A 5 58.71 -37.15 6.53
CA TRP A 5 58.68 -35.77 5.98
C TRP A 5 57.81 -35.64 4.72
N GLY A 6 57.77 -36.66 3.86
CA GLY A 6 56.90 -36.67 2.67
C GLY A 6 55.42 -36.76 3.00
N LEU A 7 55.06 -37.56 4.01
CA LEU A 7 53.68 -37.68 4.52
C LEU A 7 53.21 -36.39 5.21
N VAL A 8 54.10 -35.71 5.96
CA VAL A 8 53.80 -34.42 6.58
C VAL A 8 53.57 -33.34 5.51
N GLY A 9 54.41 -33.29 4.47
CA GLY A 9 54.23 -32.35 3.36
C GLY A 9 52.91 -32.58 2.59
N ALA A 10 52.54 -33.83 2.33
CA ALA A 10 51.27 -34.19 1.70
C ALA A 10 50.05 -33.88 2.58
N GLY A 11 50.16 -34.05 3.90
CA GLY A 11 49.11 -33.67 4.84
C GLY A 11 48.83 -32.17 4.85
N ILE A 12 49.88 -31.35 4.81
CA ILE A 12 49.76 -29.88 4.79
C ILE A 12 49.09 -29.39 3.51
N THR A 13 49.41 -29.97 2.34
CA THR A 13 48.79 -29.55 1.07
C THR A 13 47.32 -29.92 1.01
N VAL A 14 46.92 -31.10 1.47
CA VAL A 14 45.52 -31.53 1.53
C VAL A 14 44.72 -30.63 2.47
N ILE A 15 45.25 -30.31 3.66
CA ILE A 15 44.60 -29.38 4.59
C ILE A 15 44.47 -27.99 3.94
N GLY A 16 45.51 -27.50 3.25
CA GLY A 16 45.47 -26.23 2.53
C GLY A 16 44.37 -26.18 1.47
N VAL A 17 44.17 -27.26 0.70
CA VAL A 17 43.10 -27.36 -0.31
C VAL A 17 41.72 -27.39 0.34
N ILE A 18 41.54 -28.15 1.42
CA ILE A 18 40.27 -28.24 2.14
C ILE A 18 39.89 -26.88 2.74
N VAL A 19 40.85 -26.21 3.39
CA VAL A 19 40.64 -24.88 3.98
C VAL A 19 40.29 -23.87 2.90
N THR A 20 41.01 -23.87 1.77
CA THR A 20 40.72 -22.99 0.64
C THR A 20 39.31 -23.25 0.09
N GLY A 21 38.95 -24.50 -0.16
CA GLY A 21 37.62 -24.87 -0.65
C GLY A 21 36.49 -24.47 0.31
N PHE A 22 36.71 -24.60 1.61
CA PHE A 22 35.76 -24.16 2.64
C PHE A 22 35.54 -22.65 2.63
N PHE A 23 36.63 -21.86 2.54
CA PHE A 23 36.54 -20.40 2.46
C PHE A 23 35.91 -19.94 1.14
N THR A 24 36.24 -20.57 0.02
CA THR A 24 35.61 -20.27 -1.28
C THR A 24 34.11 -20.58 -1.25
N TYR A 25 33.72 -21.72 -0.71
CA TYR A 25 32.31 -22.10 -0.58
C TYR A 25 31.51 -21.13 0.31
N ARG A 26 32.07 -20.75 1.47
CA ARG A 26 31.42 -19.76 2.33
C ARG A 26 31.37 -18.38 1.69
N GLY A 27 32.47 -17.93 1.09
CA GLY A 27 32.58 -16.64 0.42
C GLY A 27 31.61 -16.49 -0.75
N THR A 28 31.47 -17.53 -1.58
CA THR A 28 30.52 -17.57 -2.70
C THR A 28 29.07 -17.55 -2.24
N ARG A 29 28.71 -18.28 -1.17
CA ARG A 29 27.37 -18.20 -0.58
C ARG A 29 27.05 -16.82 -0.02
N THR A 30 27.98 -16.18 0.69
CA THR A 30 27.77 -14.82 1.20
C THR A 30 27.67 -13.80 0.07
N ALA A 31 28.50 -13.93 -0.97
CA ALA A 31 28.45 -13.05 -2.13
C ALA A 31 27.13 -13.20 -2.89
N ALA A 32 26.66 -14.43 -3.09
CA ALA A 32 25.35 -14.69 -3.71
C ALA A 32 24.19 -14.11 -2.89
N ALA A 33 24.22 -14.23 -1.56
CA ALA A 33 23.20 -13.63 -0.68
C ALA A 33 23.21 -12.09 -0.73
N ILE A 34 24.40 -11.49 -0.74
CA ILE A 34 24.57 -10.03 -0.85
C ILE A 34 24.09 -9.53 -2.22
N GLN A 35 24.34 -10.28 -3.29
CA GLN A 35 23.88 -9.92 -4.64
C GLN A 35 22.38 -10.14 -4.85
N ALA A 36 21.78 -11.11 -4.16
CA ALA A 36 20.33 -11.37 -4.23
C ALA A 36 19.49 -10.35 -3.45
N ALA A 37 20.02 -9.77 -2.37
CA ALA A 37 19.29 -8.81 -1.54
C ALA A 37 18.81 -7.55 -2.30
N PRO A 38 19.61 -6.91 -3.17
CA PRO A 38 19.14 -5.81 -4.02
C PRO A 38 18.01 -6.19 -4.98
N ALA A 39 18.06 -7.37 -5.60
CA ALA A 39 17.04 -7.84 -6.52
C ALA A 39 15.71 -8.15 -5.81
N ALA A 40 15.78 -8.77 -4.63
CA ALA A 40 14.61 -9.00 -3.78
C ALA A 40 13.95 -7.68 -3.37
N ARG A 41 14.74 -6.69 -2.92
CA ARG A 41 14.24 -5.35 -2.58
C ARG A 41 13.63 -4.63 -3.77
N ALA A 42 14.22 -4.75 -4.97
CA ALA A 42 13.65 -4.15 -6.17
C ALA A 42 12.26 -4.73 -6.51
N GLY A 43 12.06 -6.03 -6.31
CA GLY A 43 10.75 -6.67 -6.44
C GLY A 43 9.75 -6.17 -5.40
N GLU A 44 10.15 -6.08 -4.13
CA GLU A 44 9.32 -5.54 -3.04
C GLU A 44 8.91 -4.08 -3.30
N PHE A 45 9.83 -3.24 -3.77
CA PHE A 45 9.53 -1.86 -4.15
C PHE A 45 8.56 -1.77 -5.32
N ALA A 46 8.68 -2.63 -6.33
CA ALA A 46 7.75 -2.67 -7.45
C ALA A 46 6.33 -3.05 -7.01
N VAL A 47 6.20 -4.03 -6.10
CA VAL A 47 4.90 -4.41 -5.52
C VAL A 47 4.32 -3.28 -4.67
N LEU A 48 5.14 -2.61 -3.86
CA LEU A 48 4.71 -1.46 -3.07
C LEU A 48 4.23 -0.32 -3.96
N GLN A 49 4.97 0.00 -5.02
CA GLN A 49 4.61 1.05 -5.98
C GLN A 49 3.28 0.73 -6.67
N ALA A 50 3.09 -0.50 -7.14
CA ALA A 50 1.83 -0.93 -7.74
C ALA A 50 0.66 -0.87 -6.74
N THR A 51 0.92 -1.16 -5.46
CA THR A 51 -0.09 -1.08 -4.40
C THR A 51 -0.48 0.36 -4.12
N VAL A 52 0.49 1.28 -4.02
CA VAL A 52 0.23 2.71 -3.83
C VAL A 52 -0.56 3.28 -5.01
N GLU A 53 -0.16 2.99 -6.25
CA GLU A 53 -0.87 3.45 -7.45
C GLU A 53 -2.32 2.96 -7.47
N ARG A 54 -2.55 1.70 -7.09
CA ARG A 54 -3.90 1.14 -6.96
C ARG A 54 -4.71 1.85 -5.88
N VAL A 55 -4.15 2.06 -4.70
CA VAL A 55 -4.83 2.74 -3.58
C VAL A 55 -5.16 4.18 -3.96
N ASP A 56 -4.27 4.89 -4.64
CA ASP A 56 -4.51 6.26 -5.11
C ASP A 56 -5.65 6.30 -6.12
N LYS A 57 -5.70 5.34 -7.05
CA LYS A 57 -6.80 5.19 -8.00
C LYS A 57 -8.13 4.90 -7.28
N GLU A 58 -8.16 3.93 -6.37
CA GLU A 58 -9.37 3.58 -5.61
C GLU A 58 -9.85 4.77 -4.75
N ASN A 59 -8.93 5.50 -4.11
CA ASN A 59 -9.24 6.72 -3.36
C ASN A 59 -9.81 7.83 -4.27
N GLY A 60 -9.27 7.99 -5.48
CA GLY A 60 -9.79 8.92 -6.48
C GLY A 60 -11.23 8.59 -6.88
N GLU A 61 -11.50 7.32 -7.18
CA GLU A 61 -12.85 6.84 -7.51
C GLU A 61 -13.83 7.00 -6.33
N LEU A 62 -13.40 6.71 -5.11
CA LEU A 62 -14.22 6.90 -3.90
C LEU A 62 -14.55 8.37 -3.67
N ARG A 63 -13.57 9.28 -3.78
CA ARG A 63 -13.80 10.72 -3.65
C ARG A 63 -14.77 11.24 -4.72
N GLN A 64 -14.68 10.73 -5.94
CA GLN A 64 -15.61 11.09 -7.02
C GLN A 64 -17.03 10.61 -6.72
N ARG A 65 -17.19 9.37 -6.26
CA ARG A 65 -18.50 8.81 -5.87
C ARG A 65 -19.09 9.59 -4.70
N GLN A 66 -18.30 9.91 -3.69
CA GLN A 66 -18.73 10.73 -2.55
C GLN A 66 -19.22 12.10 -3.01
N SER A 67 -18.40 12.82 -3.79
CA SER A 67 -18.78 14.14 -4.34
C SER A 67 -20.08 14.09 -5.16
N ARG A 68 -20.28 13.03 -5.95
CA ARG A 68 -21.53 12.82 -6.70
C ARG A 68 -22.72 12.57 -5.77
N THR A 69 -22.56 11.75 -4.74
CA THR A 69 -23.61 11.50 -3.74
C THR A 69 -23.96 12.78 -2.99
N ASP A 70 -22.97 13.56 -2.55
CA ASP A 70 -23.19 14.84 -1.88
C ASP A 70 -23.94 15.82 -2.80
N ALA A 71 -23.56 15.89 -4.08
CA ALA A 71 -24.26 16.71 -5.06
C ALA A 71 -25.73 16.28 -5.25
N LEU A 72 -26.01 14.97 -5.26
CA LEU A 72 -27.37 14.45 -5.34
C LEU A 72 -28.17 14.79 -4.08
N LEU A 73 -27.61 14.59 -2.89
CA LEU A 73 -28.24 14.95 -1.62
C LEU A 73 -28.57 16.46 -1.56
N ARG A 74 -27.65 17.34 -2.01
CA ARG A 74 -27.93 18.78 -2.17
C ARG A 74 -29.10 19.03 -3.09
N ALA A 75 -29.13 18.37 -4.25
CA ALA A 75 -30.19 18.55 -5.22
C ALA A 75 -31.56 18.11 -4.67
N PHE A 76 -31.61 16.99 -3.96
CA PHE A 76 -32.82 16.52 -3.28
C PHE A 76 -33.26 17.47 -2.17
N SER A 77 -32.36 17.89 -1.27
CA SER A 77 -32.69 18.84 -0.20
C SER A 77 -33.27 20.14 -0.74
N ARG A 78 -32.61 20.74 -1.75
CA ARG A 78 -33.12 21.97 -2.40
C ARG A 78 -34.49 21.76 -3.05
N SER A 79 -34.76 20.56 -3.56
CA SER A 79 -36.05 20.25 -4.19
C SER A 79 -37.16 20.11 -3.15
N ALA A 80 -36.88 19.44 -2.03
CA ALA A 80 -37.79 19.36 -0.90
C ALA A 80 -38.11 20.76 -0.32
N ASP A 81 -37.10 21.62 -0.13
CA ASP A 81 -37.30 23.00 0.35
C ASP A 81 -38.12 23.85 -0.65
N ARG A 82 -38.04 23.58 -1.96
CA ARG A 82 -38.95 24.20 -2.94
C ARG A 82 -40.39 23.73 -2.77
N TRP A 83 -40.64 22.45 -2.50
CA TRP A 83 -42.00 21.94 -2.24
C TRP A 83 -42.56 22.48 -0.93
N ARG A 84 -41.76 22.52 0.14
CA ARG A 84 -42.11 23.14 1.42
C ARG A 84 -42.61 24.58 1.22
N ARG A 85 -41.84 25.40 0.48
CA ARG A 85 -42.25 26.77 0.14
C ARG A 85 -43.51 26.85 -0.74
N GLN A 86 -43.77 25.85 -1.58
CA GLN A 86 -45.00 25.80 -2.37
C GLN A 86 -46.22 25.48 -1.48
N MET A 87 -46.07 24.57 -0.50
CA MET A 87 -47.09 24.25 0.49
C MET A 87 -47.44 25.47 1.35
N GLU A 88 -46.42 26.17 1.88
CA GLU A 88 -46.61 27.41 2.65
C GLU A 88 -47.41 28.46 1.84
N ARG A 89 -47.08 28.64 0.56
CA ARG A 89 -47.81 29.55 -0.35
C ARG A 89 -49.25 29.12 -0.61
N ALA A 90 -49.53 27.83 -0.55
CA ALA A 90 -50.87 27.28 -0.65
C ALA A 90 -51.63 27.31 0.69
N GLY A 91 -51.03 27.86 1.76
CA GLY A 91 -51.60 27.91 3.10
C GLY A 91 -51.60 26.55 3.82
N ILE A 92 -50.80 25.58 3.34
CA ILE A 92 -50.62 24.28 3.96
C ILE A 92 -49.36 24.36 4.82
N GLU A 93 -49.50 24.19 6.13
CA GLU A 93 -48.35 24.12 7.04
C GLU A 93 -47.59 22.80 6.79
N PRO A 94 -46.33 22.86 6.33
CA PRO A 94 -45.52 21.66 6.15
C PRO A 94 -45.07 21.12 7.50
N GLU A 95 -44.91 19.79 7.59
CA GLU A 95 -44.28 19.19 8.76
C GLU A 95 -42.85 19.73 8.94
N PRO A 96 -42.39 19.91 10.19
CA PRO A 96 -41.06 20.39 10.48
C PRO A 96 -40.02 19.43 9.87
N ALA A 97 -39.00 20.02 9.24
CA ALA A 97 -37.92 19.24 8.65
C ALA A 97 -37.16 18.47 9.75
N ASP A 98 -36.58 17.33 9.38
CA ASP A 98 -35.65 16.61 10.25
C ASP A 98 -34.46 17.54 10.63
N PRO A 99 -34.02 17.56 11.90
CA PRO A 99 -32.92 18.42 12.35
C PRO A 99 -31.64 18.30 11.50
N LEU A 100 -31.34 17.12 10.96
CA LEU A 100 -30.17 16.92 10.09
C LEU A 100 -30.30 17.68 8.77
N VAL A 101 -31.51 17.74 8.21
CA VAL A 101 -31.78 18.50 6.97
C VAL A 101 -31.67 20.00 7.25
N GLU A 102 -32.10 20.45 8.42
CA GLU A 102 -32.00 21.85 8.82
C GLU A 102 -30.55 22.30 9.06
N GLU A 103 -29.76 21.47 9.76
CA GLU A 103 -28.32 21.71 9.93
C GLU A 103 -27.58 21.75 8.59
N TYR A 104 -27.89 20.81 7.70
CA TYR A 104 -27.34 20.76 6.36
C TYR A 104 -27.66 22.01 5.54
N ASN A 105 -28.92 22.45 5.57
CA ASN A 105 -29.34 23.64 4.83
C ASN A 105 -28.71 24.93 5.39
N ARG A 106 -28.44 24.97 6.69
CA ARG A 106 -27.79 26.10 7.36
C ARG A 106 -26.29 26.18 7.08
N THR A 107 -25.59 25.05 7.11
CA THR A 107 -24.12 25.00 7.04
C THR A 107 -23.58 24.65 5.65
N GLY A 108 -24.41 24.01 4.82
CA GLY A 108 -24.02 23.47 3.52
C GLY A 108 -23.16 22.20 3.60
N VAL A 109 -22.94 21.65 4.80
CA VAL A 109 -22.14 20.45 5.07
C VAL A 109 -22.99 19.41 5.78
#